data_AF-A0A6C0LH32-F1
#
_entry.id   AF-A0A6C0LH32-F1
#
_cell.length_a   1.000
_cell.length_b   1.000
_cell.length_c   1.000
_cell.angle_alpha   90.00
_cell.angle_beta   90.00
_cell.angle_gamma   90.00
#
_symmetry.space_group_name_H-M   'P 1'
#
loop_
_entity.id
_entity.type
_entity.pdbx_description
1 polymer ?
#
loop_
_entity_poly.entity_id
_entity_poly.type
_entity_poly.pdbx_seq_one_letter_code
_entity_poly.pdbx_strand_id
1 'polypeptide(L)'
;MNVWFGRWFSYFLSLSIVTVVLVYILDLPTFLSNAPKLVEEYYYGTPIKSFILDVFLIALYISAGMSTANMFNINGDDHAGQLGSLALSSGILSSAFMLMFLSQKGSSFFTRWFKAAGFRAVIYDIILVCSVYVVMIQLHNKIF
;
A
#
# COMPACT_ATOMS: atom_id res chain seq x y z
N MET A 1 21.96 8.16 15.60
CA MET A 1 21.73 7.09 14.60
C MET A 1 21.57 7.73 13.22
N ASN A 2 21.92 7.02 12.13
CA ASN A 2 21.71 7.53 10.78
C ASN A 2 20.19 7.72 10.53
N VAL A 3 19.75 8.93 10.19
CA VAL A 3 18.34 9.28 9.95
C VAL A 3 17.69 8.32 8.93
N TRP A 4 18.47 7.88 7.94
CA TRP A 4 18.03 6.91 6.94
C TRP A 4 17.76 5.53 7.53
N PHE A 5 18.59 5.09 8.47
CA PHE A 5 18.39 3.79 9.13
C PHE A 5 17.07 3.79 9.91
N GLY A 6 16.79 4.85 10.66
CA GLY A 6 15.54 4.95 11.44
C GLY A 6 14.30 4.91 10.54
N ARG A 7 14.33 5.61 9.40
CA ARG A 7 13.23 5.60 8.42
C ARG A 7 13.00 4.23 7.80
N TRP A 8 14.07 3.58 7.35
CA TRP A 8 13.97 2.22 6.78
C TRP A 8 13.47 1.22 7.80
N PHE A 9 13.98 1.28 9.03
CA PHE A 9 13.52 0.40 10.11
C PHE A 9 12.04 0.59 10.40
N SER A 10 11.58 1.84 10.58
CA SER A 10 10.17 2.16 10.80
C SER A 10 9.28 1.70 9.65
N TYR A 11 9.75 1.83 8.40
CA TYR A 11 9.04 1.39 7.20
C TYR A 11 8.88 -0.14 7.13
N PHE A 12 9.97 -0.90 7.29
CA PHE A 12 9.90 -2.36 7.23
C PHE A 12 9.05 -2.94 8.37
N LEU A 13 9.18 -2.36 9.56
CA LEU A 13 8.41 -2.78 10.72
C LEU A 13 6.93 -2.43 10.57
N SER A 14 6.60 -1.24 10.07
CA SER A 14 5.21 -0.85 9.83
C SER A 14 4.56 -1.70 8.75
N LEU A 15 5.26 -1.96 7.64
CA LEU A 15 4.77 -2.85 6.59
C LEU A 15 4.49 -4.24 7.16
N SER A 16 5.44 -4.81 7.92
CA SER A 16 5.28 -6.14 8.51
C SER A 16 4.07 -6.21 9.45
N ILE A 17 3.91 -5.24 10.34
CA ILE A 17 2.78 -5.18 11.27
C ILE A 17 1.46 -5.05 10.52
N VAL A 18 1.39 -4.14 9.55
CA VAL A 18 0.15 -3.89 8.80
C VAL A 18 -0.20 -5.08 7.91
N THR A 19 0.76 -5.74 7.28
CA THR A 19 0.51 -6.99 6.54
C THR A 19 -0.04 -8.06 7.48
N VAL A 20 0.56 -8.28 8.65
CA VAL A 20 0.05 -9.27 9.60
C VAL A 20 -1.38 -8.94 10.05
N VAL A 21 -1.64 -7.69 10.43
CA VAL A 21 -2.96 -7.30 10.95
C VAL A 21 -4.01 -7.28 9.84
N LEU A 22 -3.79 -6.57 8.74
CA LEU A 22 -4.81 -6.38 7.71
C LEU A 22 -4.98 -7.60 6.80
N VAL A 23 -3.90 -8.32 6.49
CA VAL A 23 -3.95 -9.47 5.58
C VAL A 23 -4.20 -10.77 6.33
N TYR A 24 -3.37 -11.11 7.31
CA TYR A 24 -3.42 -12.44 7.92
C TYR A 24 -4.42 -12.56 9.08
N ILE A 25 -4.68 -11.47 9.83
CA ILE A 25 -5.65 -11.50 10.95
C ILE A 25 -7.05 -11.10 10.47
N LEU A 26 -7.18 -9.97 9.78
CA LEU A 26 -8.48 -9.42 9.39
C LEU A 26 -8.99 -9.93 8.04
N ASP A 27 -8.13 -10.58 7.22
CA ASP A 27 -8.45 -11.04 5.86
C ASP A 27 -9.14 -9.96 5.00
N LEU A 28 -8.72 -8.70 5.21
CA LEU A 28 -9.27 -7.54 4.53
C LEU A 28 -9.21 -7.61 2.99
N PRO A 29 -8.12 -8.09 2.35
CA PRO A 29 -8.09 -8.20 0.89
C PRO A 29 -9.18 -9.15 0.38
N THR A 30 -9.46 -10.26 1.05
CA THR A 30 -10.53 -11.19 0.66
C THR A 30 -11.90 -10.55 0.83
N PHE A 31 -12.13 -9.92 1.98
CA PHE A 31 -13.39 -9.25 2.30
C PHE A 31 -13.75 -8.14 1.29
N LEU A 32 -12.78 -7.30 0.91
CA LEU A 32 -13.03 -6.20 -0.03
C LEU A 32 -13.09 -6.69 -1.48
N SER A 33 -12.17 -7.55 -1.90
CA SER A 33 -12.08 -7.97 -3.30
C SER A 33 -13.14 -8.97 -3.73
N ASN A 34 -13.75 -9.71 -2.79
CA ASN A 34 -14.55 -10.91 -3.08
C ASN A 34 -13.80 -11.94 -3.97
N ALA A 35 -12.46 -11.97 -3.91
CA ALA A 35 -11.61 -12.80 -4.76
C ALA A 35 -10.65 -13.69 -3.96
N PRO A 36 -11.15 -14.60 -3.09
CA PRO A 36 -10.35 -15.37 -2.15
C PRO A 36 -9.22 -16.17 -2.81
N LYS A 37 -9.47 -16.77 -3.98
CA LYS A 37 -8.45 -17.55 -4.71
C LYS A 37 -7.25 -16.71 -5.15
N LEU A 38 -7.47 -15.44 -5.49
CA LEU A 38 -6.39 -14.53 -5.89
C LEU A 38 -5.62 -14.03 -4.67
N VAL A 39 -6.30 -13.80 -3.55
CA VAL A 39 -5.66 -13.47 -2.27
C VAL A 39 -4.80 -14.64 -1.79
N GLU A 40 -5.33 -15.86 -1.89
CA GLU A 40 -4.59 -17.10 -1.59
C GLU A 40 -3.34 -17.22 -2.46
N GLU A 41 -3.47 -17.06 -3.78
CA GLU A 41 -2.33 -17.10 -4.71
C GLU A 41 -1.25 -16.08 -4.33
N TYR A 42 -1.65 -14.85 -4.01
CA TYR A 42 -0.72 -13.77 -3.71
C TYR A 42 -0.09 -13.94 -2.32
N TYR A 43 -0.88 -13.97 -1.25
CA TYR A 43 -0.37 -13.90 0.12
C TYR A 43 -0.03 -15.25 0.73
N TYR A 44 -0.70 -16.34 0.33
CA TYR A 44 -0.53 -17.65 0.97
C TYR A 44 0.29 -18.62 0.11
N GLY A 45 0.18 -18.53 -1.22
CA GLY A 45 0.92 -19.37 -2.16
C GLY A 45 2.38 -18.95 -2.30
N THR A 46 2.64 -17.65 -2.41
CA THR A 46 4.01 -17.11 -2.53
C THR A 46 4.27 -15.92 -1.58
N PRO A 47 4.16 -16.11 -0.26
CA PRO A 47 4.19 -15.02 0.73
C PRO A 47 5.45 -14.15 0.63
N ILE A 48 6.62 -14.77 0.47
CA ILE A 48 7.91 -14.05 0.40
C ILE A 48 7.99 -13.18 -0.86
N LYS A 49 7.59 -13.72 -2.01
CA LYS A 49 7.63 -13.00 -3.29
C LYS A 49 6.68 -11.80 -3.26
N SER A 50 5.48 -12.01 -2.73
CA SER A 50 4.46 -10.97 -2.61
C SER A 50 4.88 -9.90 -1.61
N PHE A 51 5.45 -10.28 -0.47
CA PHE A 51 5.99 -9.33 0.50
C PHE A 51 7.12 -8.47 -0.11
N ILE A 52 8.03 -9.06 -0.87
CA ILE A 52 9.06 -8.29 -1.60
C ILE A 52 8.41 -7.32 -2.58
N LEU A 53 7.39 -7.75 -3.31
CA LEU A 53 6.66 -6.87 -4.22
C LEU A 53 5.96 -5.73 -3.49
N ASP A 54 5.35 -6.00 -2.34
CA ASP A 54 4.69 -5.00 -1.49
C ASP A 54 5.69 -3.98 -0.93
N VAL A 55 6.91 -4.40 -0.59
CA VAL A 55 8.00 -3.48 -0.23
C VAL A 55 8.24 -2.46 -1.34
N PHE A 56 8.27 -2.88 -2.61
CA PHE A 56 8.48 -1.94 -3.72
C PHE A 56 7.24 -1.10 -4.00
N LEU A 57 6.06 -1.72 -4.03
CA LEU A 57 4.80 -1.03 -4.33
C LEU A 57 4.50 0.02 -3.26
N ILE A 58 4.47 -0.35 -1.98
CA ILE A 58 4.13 0.60 -0.91
C ILE A 58 5.14 1.74 -0.82
N ALA A 59 6.45 1.48 -1.05
CA ALA A 59 7.44 2.54 -1.14
C ALA A 59 7.17 3.51 -2.31
N LEU A 60 6.75 2.99 -3.48
CA LEU A 60 6.33 3.81 -4.62
C LEU A 60 5.10 4.68 -4.27
N TYR A 61 4.08 4.09 -3.65
CA TYR A 61 2.88 4.80 -3.22
C TYR A 61 3.18 5.92 -2.21
N ILE A 62 3.98 5.63 -1.17
CA ILE A 62 4.38 6.63 -0.18
C ILE A 62 5.21 7.75 -0.83
N SER A 63 6.13 7.41 -1.72
CA SER A 63 6.96 8.40 -2.43
C SER A 63 6.10 9.32 -3.31
N ALA A 64 5.12 8.77 -4.02
CA ALA A 64 4.15 9.54 -4.80
C ALA A 64 3.33 10.46 -3.89
N GLY A 65 2.81 9.95 -2.77
CA GLY A 65 2.03 10.73 -1.81
C GLY A 65 2.78 11.88 -1.18
N MET A 66 4.04 11.66 -0.78
CA MET A 66 4.87 12.74 -0.23
C MET A 66 5.25 13.77 -1.30
N SER A 67 5.46 13.34 -2.56
CA SER A 67 5.67 14.27 -3.66
C SER A 67 4.43 15.12 -3.94
N THR A 68 3.24 14.52 -3.87
CA THR A 68 1.96 15.23 -3.97
C THR A 68 1.75 16.20 -2.81
N ALA A 69 2.07 15.80 -1.57
CA ALA A 69 2.00 16.68 -0.40
C ALA A 69 2.92 17.91 -0.57
N ASN A 70 4.14 17.70 -1.04
CA ASN A 70 5.09 18.77 -1.34
C ASN A 70 4.57 19.71 -2.44
N MET A 71 3.95 19.17 -3.50
CA MET A 71 3.35 19.96 -4.57
C MET A 71 2.21 20.87 -4.06
N PHE A 72 1.46 20.41 -3.07
CA PHE A 72 0.41 21.20 -2.41
C PHE A 72 0.92 22.09 -1.28
N ASN A 73 2.23 22.17 -1.04
CA ASN A 73 2.84 22.90 0.07
C ASN A 73 2.29 22.50 1.45
N ILE A 74 1.98 21.21 1.62
CA ILE A 74 1.55 20.69 2.92
C ILE A 74 2.74 20.63 3.86
N ASN A 75 2.56 21.18 5.07
CA ASN A 75 3.62 21.24 6.07
C ASN A 75 4.06 19.85 6.53
N GLY A 76 5.33 19.74 6.92
CA GLY A 76 5.93 18.51 7.45
C GLY A 76 5.26 17.97 8.72
N ASP A 77 4.65 18.87 9.50
CA ASP A 77 3.96 18.53 10.74
C ASP A 77 2.45 18.28 10.54
N ASP A 78 1.92 18.57 9.34
CA ASP A 78 0.53 18.30 9.00
C ASP A 78 0.34 16.85 8.53
N HIS A 79 0.34 15.94 9.48
CA HIS A 79 0.14 14.51 9.22
C HIS A 79 -1.22 14.20 8.59
N ALA A 80 -2.25 15.01 8.85
CA ALA A 80 -3.57 14.83 8.26
C ALA A 80 -3.57 15.20 6.77
N GLY A 81 -2.97 16.33 6.42
CA GLY A 81 -2.75 16.75 5.03
C GLY A 81 -1.87 15.77 4.25
N GLN A 82 -0.82 15.25 4.90
CA GLN A 82 0.04 14.22 4.32
C GLN A 82 -0.71 12.92 4.04
N LEU A 83 -1.55 12.47 4.98
CA LEU A 83 -2.40 11.30 4.81
C LEU A 83 -3.43 11.50 3.69
N GLY A 84 -4.03 12.69 3.60
CA GLY A 84 -4.95 13.05 2.52
C GLY A 84 -4.29 13.04 1.15
N SER A 85 -3.08 13.60 1.04
CA SER A 85 -2.29 13.57 -0.19
C SER A 85 -1.86 12.17 -0.57
N LEU A 86 -1.49 11.35 0.43
CA LEU A 86 -1.15 9.96 0.23
C LEU A 86 -2.35 9.19 -0.34
N ALA A 87 -3.52 9.27 0.31
CA ALA A 87 -4.74 8.63 -0.14
C ALA A 87 -5.14 9.05 -1.57
N LEU A 88 -5.02 10.34 -1.89
CA LEU A 88 -5.29 10.88 -3.23
C LEU A 88 -4.33 10.31 -4.26
N SER A 89 -3.02 10.39 -3.99
CA SER A 89 -1.99 9.88 -4.89
C SER A 89 -2.11 8.38 -5.12
N SER A 90 -2.43 7.60 -4.07
CA SER A 90 -2.59 6.16 -4.17
C SER A 90 -3.86 5.79 -4.92
N GLY A 91 -4.94 6.55 -4.74
CA GLY A 91 -6.16 6.40 -5.53
C GLY A 91 -5.90 6.63 -7.01
N ILE A 92 -5.19 7.71 -7.36
CA ILE A 92 -4.84 8.01 -8.76
C ILE A 92 -3.92 6.93 -9.34
N LEU A 93 -2.84 6.57 -8.63
CA LEU A 93 -1.86 5.60 -9.11
C LEU A 93 -2.46 4.20 -9.27
N SER A 94 -3.20 3.72 -8.26
CA SER A 94 -3.86 2.41 -8.33
C SER A 94 -4.96 2.39 -9.39
N SER A 95 -5.72 3.49 -9.57
CA SER A 95 -6.68 3.61 -10.67
C SER A 95 -6.00 3.56 -12.04
N ALA A 96 -4.84 4.21 -12.19
CA ALA A 96 -4.05 4.17 -13.42
C ALA A 96 -3.56 2.74 -13.72
N PHE A 97 -3.05 2.03 -12.71
CA PHE A 97 -2.70 0.61 -12.85
C PHE A 97 -3.91 -0.24 -13.22
N MET A 98 -5.05 -0.04 -12.56
CA MET A 98 -6.28 -0.74 -12.87
C MET A 98 -6.65 -0.57 -14.35
N LEU A 99 -6.72 0.66 -14.86
CA LEU A 99 -7.05 0.93 -16.26
C LEU A 99 -6.04 0.32 -17.23
N MET A 100 -4.75 0.44 -16.93
CA MET A 100 -3.67 -0.16 -17.72
C MET A 100 -3.83 -1.68 -17.80
N PHE A 101 -3.99 -2.37 -16.67
CA PHE A 101 -4.10 -3.83 -16.63
C PHE A 101 -5.43 -4.36 -17.19
N LEU A 102 -6.52 -3.60 -17.09
CA LEU A 102 -7.80 -3.95 -17.71
C LEU A 102 -7.77 -3.82 -19.24
N SER A 103 -7.00 -2.87 -19.79
CA SER A 103 -6.82 -2.74 -21.23
C SER A 103 -5.97 -3.87 -21.86
N GLN A 104 -5.20 -4.59 -21.05
CA GLN A 104 -4.36 -5.68 -21.51
C GLN A 104 -5.15 -7.00 -21.62
N LYS A 105 -4.91 -7.75 -22.71
CA LYS A 105 -5.47 -9.11 -22.91
C LYS A 105 -4.68 -10.21 -22.17
N GLY A 106 -3.79 -9.83 -21.26
CA GLY A 106 -2.90 -10.76 -20.55
C GLY A 106 -3.56 -11.58 -19.45
N SER A 107 -2.84 -12.60 -18.99
CA SER A 107 -3.20 -13.46 -17.85
C SER A 107 -2.42 -13.12 -16.59
N SER A 108 -1.77 -11.95 -16.52
CA SER A 108 -0.97 -11.55 -15.35
C SER A 108 -1.83 -11.54 -14.06
N PHE A 109 -1.19 -11.73 -12.90
CA PHE A 109 -1.87 -11.66 -11.62
C PHE A 109 -2.66 -10.35 -11.48
N PHE A 110 -2.03 -9.20 -11.74
CA PHE A 110 -2.67 -7.90 -11.65
C PHE A 110 -3.85 -7.74 -12.62
N THR A 111 -3.76 -8.29 -13.83
CA THR A 111 -4.90 -8.30 -14.76
C THR A 111 -6.07 -9.10 -14.18
N ARG A 112 -5.83 -10.27 -13.57
CA ARG A 112 -6.90 -11.06 -12.93
C ARG A 112 -7.44 -10.37 -11.67
N TRP A 113 -6.55 -9.78 -10.88
CA TRP A 113 -6.86 -9.02 -9.67
C TRP A 113 -7.81 -7.86 -9.97
N PHE A 114 -7.45 -6.98 -10.91
CA PHE A 114 -8.28 -5.84 -11.26
C PHE A 114 -9.57 -6.24 -12.01
N LYS A 115 -9.57 -7.36 -12.74
CA LYS A 115 -10.82 -7.91 -13.32
C LYS A 115 -11.79 -8.43 -12.27
N ALA A 116 -11.29 -9.04 -11.19
CA ALA A 116 -12.12 -9.60 -10.13
C ALA A 116 -12.58 -8.54 -9.11
N ALA A 117 -11.64 -7.75 -8.60
CA ALA A 117 -11.88 -6.78 -7.53
C ALA A 117 -12.35 -5.41 -8.06
N GLY A 118 -11.96 -5.03 -9.28
CA GLY A 118 -12.23 -3.71 -9.85
C GLY A 118 -11.74 -2.58 -8.95
N PHE A 119 -12.59 -1.56 -8.75
CA PHE A 119 -12.27 -0.42 -7.91
C PHE A 119 -12.13 -0.76 -6.42
N ARG A 120 -12.60 -1.94 -5.97
CA ARG A 120 -12.40 -2.37 -4.59
C ARG A 120 -10.93 -2.68 -4.28
N ALA A 121 -10.15 -3.08 -5.29
CA ALA A 121 -8.70 -3.18 -5.17
C ALA A 121 -8.06 -1.82 -4.91
N VAL A 122 -8.52 -0.77 -5.60
CA VAL A 122 -8.04 0.61 -5.40
C VAL A 122 -8.32 1.07 -3.96
N ILE A 123 -9.52 0.81 -3.45
CA ILE A 123 -9.87 1.14 -2.06
C ILE A 123 -8.99 0.37 -1.07
N TYR A 124 -8.75 -0.92 -1.33
CA TYR A 124 -7.84 -1.73 -0.51
C TYR A 124 -6.42 -1.16 -0.50
N ASP A 125 -5.86 -0.79 -1.66
CA ASP A 125 -4.52 -0.20 -1.76
C ASP A 125 -4.43 1.11 -0.95
N ILE A 126 -5.45 1.97 -1.03
CA ILE A 126 -5.52 3.21 -0.24
C ILE A 126 -5.48 2.87 1.26
N ILE A 127 -6.32 1.94 1.73
CA ILE A 127 -6.37 1.55 3.15
C ILE A 127 -5.02 0.99 3.60
N LEU A 128 -4.43 0.11 2.80
CA LEU A 128 -3.16 -0.54 3.10
C LEU A 128 -2.04 0.49 3.24
N VAL A 129 -1.85 1.34 2.23
CA VAL A 129 -0.81 2.37 2.19
C VAL A 129 -0.97 3.38 3.33
N CYS A 130 -2.19 3.88 3.55
CA CYS A 130 -2.48 4.81 4.65
C CYS A 130 -2.19 4.17 6.01
N SER A 131 -2.54 2.89 6.20
CA SER A 131 -2.26 2.17 7.45
C SER A 131 -0.76 2.01 7.67
N VAL A 132 0.00 1.61 6.64
CA VAL A 132 1.47 1.50 6.72
C VAL A 132 2.09 2.84 7.11
N TYR A 133 1.62 3.94 6.52
CA TYR A 133 2.13 5.27 6.78
C TYR A 133 1.84 5.75 8.22
N VAL A 134 0.61 5.55 8.72
CA VAL A 134 0.24 5.90 10.10
C VAL A 134 1.09 5.11 11.09
N VAL A 135 1.21 3.79 10.90
CA VAL A 135 2.05 2.95 11.78
C VAL A 135 3.52 3.36 11.68
N MET A 136 4.01 3.71 10.49
CA MET A 136 5.38 4.18 10.29
C MET A 136 5.69 5.43 11.11
N ILE A 137 4.83 6.46 11.06
CA ILE A 137 5.02 7.70 11.84
C ILE A 137 5.03 7.38 13.34
N GLN A 138 4.07 6.59 13.81
CA GLN A 138 3.95 6.23 15.22
C GLN A 138 5.16 5.45 15.72
N LEU A 139 5.68 4.51 14.93
CA LEU A 139 6.89 3.77 15.27
C LEU A 139 8.14 4.66 15.25
N HIS A 140 8.26 5.52 14.24
CA HIS A 140 9.42 6.41 14.13
C HIS A 140 9.51 7.34 15.34
N ASN A 141 8.41 8.02 15.68
CA ASN A 141 8.35 8.96 16.81
C ASN A 141 8.55 8.31 18.19
N LYS A 142 8.34 6.99 18.31
CA LYS A 142 8.49 6.26 19.58
C LYS A 142 9.87 5.64 19.76
N ILE A 143 10.58 5.34 18.67
CA ILE A 143 11.84 4.59 18.68
C ILE A 143 13.04 5.53 18.47
N PHE A 144 12.88 6.59 17.67
CA PHE A 144 13.93 7.52 17.27
C PHE A 144 13.61 8.95 17.68
#